data_AF-A0AAJ3MS78-F1
#
_entry.id   AF-A0AAJ3MS78-F1
#
_cell.length_a   1.000
_cell.length_b   1.000
_cell.length_c   1.000
_cell.angle_alpha   90.00
_cell.angle_beta   90.00
_cell.angle_gamma   90.00
#
_symmetry.space_group_name_H-M   'P 1'
#
loop_
_entity.id
_entity.type
_entity.pdbx_description
1 polymer ?
#
loop_
_entity_poly.entity_id
_entity_poly.type
_entity_poly.pdbx_seq_one_letter_code
_entity_poly.pdbx_strand_id
1 'polypeptide(L)'
;MLEALSISLNKAAVLGFVLYILGAAVLFALFQFIYTRITPHKEFELIRAGNTSAAVALGGAIVGFAIPASNVIAYSINVLDFIVWAVIAAVVQLLAFLLTSLVLKGTSERIKKGELAAGIYVAAVAISVGMLNAACMTPTSN
;
A
#
# COMPACT_ATOMS: atom_id res chain seq x y z
N MET A 1 13.27 -0.89 35.46
CA MET A 1 12.06 -1.10 34.62
C MET A 1 11.33 0.20 34.31
N LEU A 2 10.93 1.00 35.31
CA LEU A 2 10.23 2.28 35.08
C LEU A 2 11.07 3.34 34.36
N GLU A 3 12.38 3.42 34.64
CA GLU A 3 13.28 4.35 33.93
C GLU A 3 13.42 3.98 32.44
N ALA A 4 13.60 2.70 32.12
CA ALA A 4 13.62 2.22 30.74
C ALA A 4 12.32 2.56 30.00
N LEU A 5 11.17 2.45 30.70
CA LEU A 5 9.88 2.85 30.15
C LEU A 5 9.81 4.36 29.88
N SER A 6 10.33 5.20 30.78
CA SER A 6 10.35 6.66 30.61
C SER A 6 11.27 7.13 29.48
N ILE A 7 12.36 6.40 29.22
CA ILE A 7 13.29 6.66 28.12
C ILE A 7 12.64 6.25 26.79
N SER A 8 11.96 5.10 26.75
CA SER A 8 11.28 4.59 25.55
C SER A 8 10.00 5.36 25.20
N LEU A 9 9.19 5.73 26.20
CA LEU A 9 7.96 6.52 26.08
C LEU A 9 8.19 7.99 26.44
N ASN A 10 9.30 8.57 25.99
CA ASN A 10 9.48 10.01 26.15
C ASN A 10 8.50 10.76 25.23
N LYS A 11 8.22 12.04 25.53
CA LYS A 11 7.26 12.86 24.77
C LYS A 11 7.57 12.94 23.27
N ALA A 12 8.85 13.03 22.89
CA ALA A 12 9.26 13.11 21.50
C ALA A 12 9.04 11.78 20.75
N ALA A 13 9.32 10.64 21.38
CA ALA A 13 9.08 9.32 20.82
C ALA A 13 7.58 9.07 20.59
N VAL A 14 6.74 9.40 21.58
CA VAL A 14 5.28 9.28 21.47
C VAL A 14 4.72 10.23 20.40
N LEU A 15 5.19 11.47 20.37
CA LEU A 15 4.77 12.44 19.35
C LEU A 15 5.16 12.00 17.95
N GLY A 16 6.40 11.51 17.77
CA GLY A 16 6.87 10.94 16.51
C GLY A 16 5.99 9.78 16.06
N PHE A 17 5.76 8.80 16.92
CA PHE A 17 4.86 7.67 16.64
C PHE A 17 3.48 8.14 16.18
N VAL A 18 2.85 9.07 16.91
CA VAL A 18 1.52 9.60 16.56
C VAL A 18 1.52 10.29 15.20
N LEU A 19 2.54 11.10 14.89
CA LEU A 19 2.63 11.80 13.60
C LEU A 19 2.77 10.81 12.44
N TYR A 20 3.67 9.84 12.56
CA TYR A 20 3.92 8.85 11.51
C TYR A 20 2.74 7.90 11.31
N ILE A 21 2.11 7.40 12.38
CA ILE A 21 0.97 6.48 12.26
C ILE A 21 -0.27 7.19 11.70
N LEU A 22 -0.53 8.44 12.09
CA LEU A 22 -1.61 9.24 11.52
C LEU A 22 -1.34 9.56 10.06
N GLY A 23 -0.11 9.96 9.72
CA GLY A 23 0.30 10.19 8.33
C GLY A 23 0.15 8.94 7.47
N ALA A 24 0.60 7.79 7.97
CA ALA A 24 0.45 6.49 7.32
C ALA A 24 -1.03 6.11 7.13
N ALA A 25 -1.87 6.30 8.14
CA ALA A 25 -3.30 6.03 8.04
C ALA A 25 -3.98 6.92 6.98
N VAL A 26 -3.65 8.21 6.95
CA VAL A 26 -4.18 9.15 5.94
C VAL A 26 -3.72 8.76 4.54
N LEU A 27 -2.44 8.46 4.34
CA LEU A 27 -1.91 8.06 3.04
C LEU A 27 -2.43 6.70 2.58
N PHE A 28 -2.60 5.76 3.50
CA PHE A 28 -3.21 4.46 3.22
C PHE A 28 -4.67 4.60 2.78
N ALA A 29 -5.46 5.40 3.49
CA ALA A 29 -6.84 5.71 3.11
C ALA A 29 -6.91 6.45 1.76
N LEU A 30 -5.99 7.39 1.53
CA LEU A 30 -5.90 8.14 0.27
C LEU A 30 -5.51 7.23 -0.90
N PHE A 31 -4.53 6.35 -0.72
CA PHE A 31 -4.15 5.36 -1.72
C PHE A 31 -5.34 4.47 -2.09
N GLN A 32 -6.03 3.91 -1.09
CA GLN A 32 -7.22 3.08 -1.30
C GLN A 32 -8.33 3.86 -2.04
N PHE A 33 -8.56 5.12 -1.66
CA PHE A 33 -9.53 5.98 -2.34
C PHE A 33 -9.15 6.24 -3.80
N ILE A 34 -7.89 6.59 -4.09
CA ILE A 34 -7.42 6.84 -5.46
C ILE A 34 -7.47 5.55 -6.29
N TYR A 35 -6.99 4.44 -5.72
CA TYR A 35 -6.99 3.13 -6.36
C TYR A 35 -8.41 2.76 -6.82
N THR A 36 -9.39 2.83 -5.90
CA THR A 36 -10.81 2.51 -6.19
C THR A 36 -11.51 3.47 -7.18
N ARG A 37 -10.91 4.62 -7.49
CA ARG A 37 -11.38 5.56 -8.52
C ARG A 37 -10.76 5.31 -9.88
N ILE A 38 -9.54 4.77 -9.90
CA ILE A 38 -8.81 4.43 -11.13
C ILE A 38 -9.27 3.05 -11.64
N THR A 39 -9.57 2.12 -10.74
CA THR A 39 -10.13 0.82 -11.11
C THR A 39 -11.55 1.02 -11.69
N PRO A 40 -11.86 0.44 -12.86
CA PRO A 40 -13.17 0.59 -13.48
C PRO A 40 -14.25 -0.33 -12.87
N HIS A 41 -13.91 -1.08 -11.82
CA HIS A 41 -14.82 -1.94 -11.09
C HIS A 41 -14.95 -1.44 -9.65
N LYS A 42 -16.16 -1.47 -9.09
CA LYS A 42 -16.40 -0.98 -7.73
C LYS A 42 -16.00 -2.03 -6.70
N GLU A 43 -14.75 -2.01 -6.23
CA GLU A 43 -14.23 -3.08 -5.35
C GLU A 43 -15.08 -3.25 -4.09
N PHE A 44 -15.41 -2.17 -3.38
CA PHE A 44 -16.20 -2.29 -2.13
C PHE A 44 -17.60 -2.83 -2.36
N GLU A 45 -18.22 -2.53 -3.50
CA GLU A 45 -19.53 -3.08 -3.84
C GLU A 45 -19.41 -4.59 -4.11
N LEU A 46 -18.42 -5.00 -4.90
CA LEU A 46 -18.13 -6.40 -5.20
C LEU A 46 -17.75 -7.21 -3.95
N ILE A 47 -16.92 -6.65 -3.07
CA ILE A 47 -16.51 -7.28 -1.81
C ILE A 47 -17.74 -7.48 -0.90
N ARG A 48 -18.62 -6.48 -0.78
CA ARG A 48 -19.87 -6.60 -0.02
C ARG A 48 -20.83 -7.61 -0.64
N ALA A 49 -20.78 -7.81 -1.95
CA ALA A 49 -21.53 -8.83 -2.67
C ALA A 49 -20.89 -10.23 -2.59
N GLY A 50 -19.79 -10.41 -1.82
CA GLY A 50 -19.14 -11.71 -1.62
C GLY A 50 -18.15 -12.10 -2.72
N ASN A 51 -17.73 -11.17 -3.58
CA ASN A 51 -16.76 -11.44 -4.63
C ASN A 51 -15.34 -11.56 -4.04
N THR A 52 -14.88 -12.80 -3.86
CA THR A 52 -13.55 -13.11 -3.33
C THR A 52 -12.42 -12.59 -4.23
N SER A 53 -12.61 -12.57 -5.55
CA SER A 53 -11.59 -12.07 -6.48
C SER A 53 -11.31 -10.57 -6.27
N ALA A 54 -12.36 -9.77 -6.08
CA ALA A 54 -12.23 -8.35 -5.77
C ALA A 54 -11.54 -8.11 -4.41
N ALA A 55 -11.88 -8.94 -3.40
CA ALA A 55 -11.24 -8.86 -2.08
C ALA A 55 -9.74 -9.18 -2.14
N VAL A 56 -9.35 -10.23 -2.88
CA VAL A 56 -7.95 -10.60 -3.06
C VAL A 56 -7.18 -9.53 -3.83
N ALA A 57 -7.74 -9.02 -4.93
CA ALA A 57 -7.10 -7.99 -5.73
C ALA A 57 -6.84 -6.70 -4.93
N LEU A 58 -7.88 -6.17 -4.27
CA LEU A 58 -7.74 -4.96 -3.43
C LEU A 58 -6.81 -5.23 -2.24
N GLY A 59 -6.94 -6.41 -1.60
CA GLY A 59 -6.09 -6.84 -0.48
C GLY A 59 -4.61 -6.88 -0.85
N GLY A 60 -4.26 -7.43 -2.01
CA GLY A 60 -2.89 -7.42 -2.50
C GLY A 60 -2.38 -6.02 -2.83
N ALA A 61 -3.24 -5.15 -3.39
CA ALA A 61 -2.89 -3.77 -3.70
C ALA A 61 -2.52 -2.97 -2.44
N ILE A 62 -3.35 -3.05 -1.39
CA ILE A 62 -3.12 -2.34 -0.12
C ILE A 62 -1.90 -2.89 0.62
N VAL A 63 -1.69 -4.21 0.62
CA VAL A 63 -0.48 -4.83 1.22
C VAL A 63 0.76 -4.39 0.46
N GLY A 64 0.73 -4.46 -0.87
CA GLY A 64 1.86 -4.05 -1.69
C GLY A 64 2.19 -2.55 -1.57
N PHE A 65 1.23 -1.68 -1.25
CA PHE A 65 1.51 -0.28 -0.88
C PHE A 65 2.10 -0.15 0.53
N ALA A 66 1.60 -0.92 1.49
CA ALA A 66 2.05 -0.87 2.88
C ALA A 66 3.53 -1.27 3.05
N ILE A 67 4.02 -2.20 2.22
CA ILE A 67 5.42 -2.65 2.24
C ILE A 67 6.42 -1.48 2.03
N PRO A 68 6.43 -0.76 0.90
CA PRO A 68 7.32 0.39 0.69
C PRO A 68 7.01 1.53 1.66
N ALA A 69 5.74 1.80 1.99
CA ALA A 69 5.40 2.84 2.97
C ALA A 69 6.04 2.57 4.35
N SER A 70 6.08 1.31 4.80
CA SER A 70 6.75 0.92 6.04
C SER A 70 8.26 1.16 6.01
N ASN A 71 8.89 0.91 4.85
CA ASN A 71 10.31 1.14 4.65
C ASN A 71 10.64 2.64 4.73
N VAL A 72 9.80 3.46 4.09
CA VAL A 72 9.93 4.92 4.13
C VAL A 72 9.78 5.44 5.56
N ILE A 73 8.83 4.95 6.35
CA ILE A 73 8.69 5.35 7.75
C ILE A 73 9.97 5.02 8.53
N ALA A 74 10.55 3.84 8.30
CA ALA A 74 11.75 3.38 9.00
C ALA A 74 13.01 4.23 8.70
N TYR A 75 13.12 4.77 7.49
CA TYR A 75 14.33 5.50 7.04
C TYR A 75 14.11 7.00 6.80
N SER A 76 12.89 7.52 6.98
CA SER A 76 12.59 8.93 6.72
C SER A 76 13.34 9.87 7.67
N ILE A 77 13.82 10.99 7.13
CA ILE A 77 14.51 12.03 7.90
C ILE A 77 13.50 12.90 8.66
N ASN A 78 12.33 13.12 8.06
CA ASN A 78 11.23 13.91 8.63
C ASN A 78 9.88 13.51 8.00
N VAL A 79 8.79 14.09 8.50
CA VAL A 79 7.42 13.78 8.04
C VAL A 79 7.20 14.14 6.57
N LEU A 80 7.82 15.22 6.06
CA LEU A 80 7.67 15.64 4.66
C LEU A 80 8.33 14.62 3.72
N ASP A 81 9.54 14.18 4.06
CA ASP A 81 10.27 13.12 3.36
C ASP A 81 9.45 11.83 3.29
N PHE A 82 8.82 11.44 4.41
CA PHE A 82 7.89 10.33 4.43
C PHE A 82 6.70 10.50 3.47
N ILE A 83 6.05 11.67 3.47
CA ILE A 83 4.91 11.92 2.60
C ILE A 83 5.31 11.83 1.12
N VAL A 84 6.42 12.45 0.74
CA VAL A 84 6.90 12.45 -0.66
C VAL A 84 7.17 11.03 -1.16
N TRP A 85 7.92 10.25 -0.39
CA TRP A 85 8.24 8.88 -0.78
C TRP A 85 7.04 7.94 -0.74
N ALA A 86 6.11 8.12 0.21
CA ALA A 86 4.87 7.37 0.22
C ALA A 86 4.00 7.67 -1.03
N VAL A 87 3.98 8.93 -1.49
CA VAL A 87 3.29 9.30 -2.74
C VAL A 87 3.98 8.63 -3.94
N ILE A 88 5.30 8.61 -4.01
CA ILE A 88 6.05 7.90 -5.05
C ILE A 88 5.69 6.41 -5.04
N ALA A 89 5.62 5.79 -3.86
CA ALA A 89 5.22 4.40 -3.72
C ALA A 89 3.78 4.14 -4.21
N ALA A 90 2.85 5.03 -3.89
CA ALA A 90 1.48 4.96 -4.37
C ALA A 90 1.43 5.02 -5.90
N VAL A 91 2.19 5.92 -6.54
CA VAL A 91 2.25 6.04 -8.00
C VAL A 91 2.77 4.77 -8.65
N VAL A 92 3.88 4.21 -8.15
CA VAL A 92 4.43 2.94 -8.65
C VAL A 92 3.41 1.81 -8.53
N GLN A 93 2.67 1.78 -7.42
CA GLN A 93 1.65 0.76 -7.19
C GLN A 93 0.45 0.88 -8.14
N LEU A 94 0.03 2.10 -8.45
CA LEU A 94 -1.01 2.35 -9.45
C LEU A 94 -0.54 1.95 -10.86
N LEU A 95 0.72 2.25 -11.20
CA LEU A 95 1.32 1.80 -12.46
C LEU A 95 1.39 0.28 -12.55
N ALA A 96 1.71 -0.41 -11.45
CA ALA A 96 1.71 -1.87 -11.41
C ALA A 96 0.35 -2.46 -11.75
N PHE A 97 -0.74 -1.90 -11.21
CA PHE A 97 -2.10 -2.31 -11.56
C PHE A 97 -2.41 -2.05 -13.04
N LEU A 98 -2.06 -0.86 -13.55
CA LEU A 98 -2.29 -0.52 -14.97
C LEU A 98 -1.55 -1.48 -15.90
N LEU A 99 -0.28 -1.76 -15.64
CA LEU A 99 0.50 -2.72 -16.42
C LEU A 99 -0.08 -4.13 -16.33
N THR A 100 -0.51 -4.56 -15.14
CA THR A 100 -1.19 -5.85 -14.96
C THR A 100 -2.46 -5.92 -15.80
N SER A 101 -3.24 -4.83 -15.86
CA SER A 101 -4.46 -4.77 -16.67
C SER A 101 -4.22 -4.83 -18.18
N LEU A 102 -3.02 -4.44 -18.64
CA LEU A 102 -2.59 -4.57 -20.03
C LEU A 102 -2.13 -6.00 -20.35
N VAL A 103 -1.41 -6.65 -19.44
CA VAL A 103 -0.96 -8.05 -19.59
C VAL A 103 -2.14 -9.01 -19.53
N LEU A 104 -2.98 -8.88 -18.50
CA LEU A 104 -4.20 -9.65 -18.34
C LEU A 104 -5.39 -8.82 -18.84
N LYS A 105 -5.61 -8.87 -20.17
CA LYS A 105 -6.72 -8.13 -20.80
C LYS A 105 -8.06 -8.47 -20.14
N GLY A 106 -8.83 -7.42 -19.86
CA GLY A 106 -10.13 -7.55 -19.20
C GLY A 106 -10.04 -7.89 -17.71
N THR A 107 -8.90 -7.62 -17.05
CA THR A 107 -8.71 -7.85 -15.60
C THR A 107 -9.91 -7.40 -14.77
N SER A 108 -10.44 -6.20 -15.02
CA SER A 108 -11.58 -5.68 -14.26
C SER A 108 -12.88 -6.47 -14.50
N GLU A 109 -13.13 -6.95 -15.72
CA GLU A 109 -14.29 -7.81 -15.97
C GLU A 109 -14.12 -9.21 -15.39
N ARG A 110 -12.92 -9.76 -15.44
CA ARG A 110 -12.60 -11.04 -14.78
C ARG A 110 -12.82 -10.95 -13.28
N ILE A 111 -12.38 -9.86 -12.64
CA ILE A 111 -12.62 -9.60 -11.23
C ILE A 111 -14.12 -9.45 -10.96
N LYS A 112 -14.88 -8.68 -11.75
CA LYS A 112 -16.34 -8.56 -11.59
C LYS A 112 -17.06 -9.91 -11.69
N LYS A 113 -16.61 -10.81 -12.57
CA LYS A 113 -17.11 -12.19 -12.71
C LYS A 113 -16.69 -13.13 -11.58
N GLY A 114 -15.86 -12.68 -10.64
CA GLY A 114 -15.38 -13.48 -9.52
C GLY A 114 -14.29 -14.48 -9.90
N GLU A 115 -13.59 -14.28 -11.04
CA GLU A 115 -12.48 -15.14 -11.44
C GLU A 115 -11.32 -14.99 -10.45
N LEU A 116 -11.21 -15.91 -9.49
CA LEU A 116 -10.22 -15.83 -8.41
C LEU A 116 -8.78 -15.80 -8.93
N ALA A 117 -8.49 -16.50 -10.03
CA ALA A 117 -7.17 -16.50 -10.66
C ALA A 117 -6.72 -15.08 -11.07
N ALA A 118 -7.63 -14.25 -11.58
CA ALA A 118 -7.33 -12.87 -11.92
C ALA A 118 -7.02 -12.03 -10.67
N GLY A 119 -7.80 -12.23 -9.59
CA GLY A 119 -7.57 -11.56 -8.31
C GLY A 119 -6.23 -11.93 -7.69
N ILE A 120 -5.89 -13.23 -7.67
CA ILE A 120 -4.60 -13.73 -7.17
C ILE A 120 -3.44 -13.14 -7.97
N TYR A 121 -3.54 -13.12 -9.30
CA TYR A 121 -2.48 -12.57 -10.14
C TYR A 121 -2.25 -11.08 -9.88
N VAL A 122 -3.33 -10.29 -9.83
CA VAL A 122 -3.25 -8.86 -9.50
C VAL A 122 -2.62 -8.64 -8.13
N ALA A 123 -3.04 -9.42 -7.13
CA ALA A 123 -2.48 -9.34 -5.79
C ALA A 123 -0.99 -9.68 -5.75
N ALA A 124 -0.58 -10.74 -6.45
CA ALA A 124 0.81 -11.17 -6.52
C ALA A 124 1.70 -10.09 -7.17
N VAL A 125 1.28 -9.52 -8.31
CA VAL A 125 2.04 -8.44 -8.96
C VAL A 125 2.15 -7.24 -8.04
N ALA A 126 1.05 -6.83 -7.39
CA ALA A 126 1.04 -5.68 -6.51
C ALA A 126 1.98 -5.86 -5.29
N ILE A 127 2.00 -7.05 -4.68
CA ILE A 127 2.90 -7.36 -3.56
C ILE A 127 4.35 -7.40 -4.04
N SER A 128 4.64 -8.08 -5.15
CA SER A 128 5.99 -8.16 -5.70
C SER A 128 6.55 -6.78 -6.06
N VAL A 129 5.77 -5.93 -6.72
CA VAL A 129 6.19 -4.56 -7.03
C VAL A 129 6.39 -3.74 -5.76
N GLY A 130 5.51 -3.90 -4.76
CA GLY A 130 5.68 -3.29 -3.45
C GLY A 130 7.01 -3.63 -2.79
N MET A 131 7.39 -4.92 -2.82
CA MET A 131 8.68 -5.38 -2.29
C MET A 131 9.88 -4.81 -3.05
N LEU A 132 9.81 -4.80 -4.39
CA LEU A 132 10.87 -4.22 -5.22
C LEU A 132 11.03 -2.72 -4.95
N ASN A 133 9.92 -2.00 -4.87
CA ASN A 133 9.91 -0.58 -4.57
C ASN A 133 10.50 -0.29 -3.18
N ALA A 134 10.15 -1.10 -2.16
CA ALA A 134 10.73 -0.99 -0.83
C ALA A 134 12.25 -1.21 -0.85
N ALA A 135 12.73 -2.23 -1.56
CA ALA A 135 14.16 -2.49 -1.69
C ALA A 135 14.89 -1.28 -2.31
N CYS A 136 14.34 -0.69 -3.37
CA CYS A 136 14.90 0.51 -4.01
C CYS A 136 14.88 1.77 -3.14
N MET A 137 13.99 1.84 -2.14
CA MET A 137 13.90 2.94 -1.19
C MET A 137 14.82 2.79 0.01
N THR A 138 15.52 1.66 0.15
CA THR A 138 16.46 1.44 1.25
C THR A 138 17.75 2.23 1.00
N PRO A 139 18.21 3.07 1.93
CA PRO A 139 19.48 3.77 1.78
C PRO A 139 20.65 2.79 1.63
N THR A 140 21.52 3.03 0.64
CA THR A 140 22.80 2.32 0.54
C THR A 140 23.76 2.86 1.60
N SER A 141 24.24 1.98 2.49
CA SER A 141 25.31 2.29 3.44
C SER A 141 26.66 2.36 2.68
N ASN A 142 26.95 3.51 2.07
CA ASN A 142 28.26 3.85 1.53
C ASN A 142 28.87 4.99 2.34
#